data_AF-A0A804KCF3-F1
#
_entry.id   AF-A0A804KCF3-F1
#
_cell.length_a   1.000
_cell.length_b   1.000
_cell.length_c   1.000
_cell.angle_alpha   90.00
_cell.angle_beta   90.00
_cell.angle_gamma   90.00
#
_symmetry.space_group_name_H-M   'P 1'
#
loop_
_entity.id
_entity.type
_entity.pdbx_description
1 polymer ?
#
loop_
_entity_poly.entity_id
_entity_poly.type
_entity_poly.pdbx_seq_one_letter_code
_entity_poly.pdbx_strand_id
1 'polypeptide(L)'
;MGGGGGKREKAEGSDVDEHETRDKKKTKKGTTLPSMIKNKEKRSAVHAKLKREKKIEKRKQAKERDAAIKRALDLGEEPPEKKVPRTIENTREVDETVCRPDDEELFAGNDADEFSQVLKQEVTPKILITTNRFNSTRGPAFIQELLSVIPNAHYHKRGTYELKKIVEYAKNKDFTSVMVVHSNRREPDALLIINLPDGPTAHFKLSKLVLRKDIKVHSLALEKCMKNS
;
A
#
# COMPACT_ATOMS: atom_id res chain seq x y z
N MET A 1 -17.63 41.60 -42.23
CA MET A 1 -18.92 41.40 -41.51
C MET A 1 -18.70 40.20 -40.59
N GLY A 2 -18.28 40.40 -39.34
CA GLY A 2 -19.12 40.71 -38.17
C GLY A 2 -19.81 39.42 -37.72
N GLY A 3 -19.58 38.79 -36.56
CA GLY A 3 -19.07 39.24 -35.26
C GLY A 3 -20.19 39.17 -34.22
N GLY A 4 -20.12 38.23 -33.26
CA GLY A 4 -21.00 38.14 -32.08
C GLY A 4 -21.18 36.69 -31.58
N GLY A 5 -21.19 36.33 -30.29
CA GLY A 5 -21.00 37.02 -29.01
C GLY A 5 -20.38 36.01 -28.00
N GLY A 6 -20.22 36.27 -26.70
CA GLY A 6 -20.68 37.35 -25.85
C GLY A 6 -19.82 37.44 -24.59
N LYS A 7 -20.00 38.57 -23.89
CA LYS A 7 -19.31 38.98 -22.65
C LYS A 7 -19.71 38.11 -21.47
N ARG A 8 -18.73 37.74 -20.63
CA ARG A 8 -18.93 37.52 -19.18
C ARG A 8 -17.98 38.45 -18.44
N GLU A 9 -18.56 39.22 -17.52
CA GLU A 9 -17.92 40.23 -16.69
C GLU A 9 -17.00 39.57 -15.65
N LYS A 10 -15.82 40.17 -15.44
CA LYS A 10 -14.89 39.85 -14.35
C LYS A 10 -15.02 40.96 -13.30
N ALA A 11 -15.52 40.61 -12.12
CA ALA A 11 -15.46 41.45 -10.94
C ALA A 11 -14.01 41.56 -10.44
N GLU A 12 -13.67 42.76 -9.97
CA GLU A 12 -12.33 43.22 -9.63
C GLU A 12 -11.81 42.59 -8.33
N GLY A 13 -10.55 42.16 -8.37
CA GLY A 13 -9.74 41.77 -7.21
C GLY A 13 -8.29 42.02 -7.57
N SER A 14 -7.64 42.90 -6.82
CA SER A 14 -6.35 43.54 -7.06
C SER A 14 -5.18 42.56 -7.34
N ASP A 15 -4.74 42.50 -8.60
CA ASP A 15 -3.55 41.76 -9.06
C ASP A 15 -2.38 42.74 -9.29
N VAL A 16 -2.00 43.45 -8.22
CA VAL A 16 -0.91 44.44 -8.23
C VAL A 16 0.23 43.91 -7.37
N ASP A 17 0.81 42.76 -7.73
CA ASP A 17 2.15 42.38 -7.21
C ASP A 17 2.88 41.26 -7.98
N GLU A 18 2.37 40.76 -9.12
CA GLU A 18 3.06 39.72 -9.88
C GLU A 18 4.00 40.24 -10.99
N HIS A 19 3.95 41.52 -11.33
CA HIS A 19 4.69 42.05 -12.48
C HIS A 19 6.11 42.56 -12.16
N GLU A 20 6.43 42.86 -10.90
CA GLU A 20 7.78 43.37 -10.53
C GLU A 20 8.81 42.26 -10.24
N THR A 21 8.38 41.03 -9.95
CA THR A 21 9.32 39.92 -9.68
C THR A 21 9.78 39.18 -10.93
N ARG A 22 9.12 39.39 -12.09
CA ARG A 22 9.48 38.73 -13.37
C ARG A 22 10.64 39.41 -14.11
N ASP A 23 10.86 40.71 -13.93
CA ASP A 23 11.89 41.44 -14.70
C ASP A 23 13.27 41.52 -14.05
N LYS A 24 13.42 41.19 -12.75
CA LYS A 24 14.76 41.09 -12.11
C LYS A 24 15.48 39.74 -12.32
N LYS A 25 14.91 38.82 -13.11
CA LYS A 25 15.53 37.50 -13.42
C LYS A 25 16.08 37.38 -14.85
N LYS A 26 16.08 38.47 -15.62
CA LYS A 26 16.73 38.57 -16.95
C LYS A 26 18.09 39.25 -16.83
N THR A 27 19.07 38.57 -16.22
CA THR A 27 20.52 38.82 -16.40
C THR A 27 21.32 37.82 -15.55
N LYS A 28 21.20 36.53 -15.83
CA LYS A 28 22.28 35.58 -15.54
C LYS A 28 22.82 35.06 -16.87
N LYS A 29 24.07 35.42 -17.14
CA LYS A 29 24.85 35.15 -18.37
C LYS A 29 24.74 33.69 -18.82
N GLY A 30 24.72 33.48 -20.14
CA GLY A 30 24.43 32.23 -20.84
C GLY A 30 25.20 30.99 -20.37
N THR A 31 24.50 30.09 -19.69
CA THR A 31 24.90 28.69 -19.56
C THR A 31 24.11 27.87 -20.58
N THR A 32 24.79 27.30 -21.57
CA THR A 32 24.17 26.39 -22.54
C THR A 32 23.58 25.20 -21.80
N LEU A 33 22.26 25.04 -21.86
CA LEU A 33 21.60 23.86 -21.30
C LEU A 33 22.08 22.63 -22.06
N PRO A 34 22.35 21.48 -21.41
CA PRO A 34 22.76 20.27 -22.11
C PRO A 34 21.82 19.87 -23.26
N SER A 35 20.52 20.14 -23.13
CA SER A 35 19.51 19.91 -24.18
C SER A 35 19.75 20.70 -25.47
N MET A 36 20.45 21.84 -25.41
CA MET A 36 20.76 22.68 -26.56
C MET A 36 22.00 22.21 -27.34
N ILE A 37 22.81 21.30 -26.79
CA ILE A 37 24.04 20.79 -27.43
C ILE A 37 23.69 19.59 -28.29
N LYS A 38 23.76 19.70 -29.62
CA LYS A 38 23.42 18.60 -30.55
C LYS A 38 24.39 17.41 -30.46
N ASN A 39 25.68 17.66 -30.23
CA ASN A 39 26.70 16.62 -30.13
C ASN A 39 26.58 15.82 -28.81
N LYS A 40 26.49 14.48 -28.91
CA LYS A 40 26.27 13.56 -27.77
C LYS A 40 27.39 13.60 -26.74
N GLU A 41 28.65 13.60 -27.17
CA GLU A 41 29.82 13.58 -26.28
C GLU A 41 29.98 14.90 -25.53
N LYS A 42 29.82 16.02 -26.23
CA LYS A 42 29.83 17.36 -25.61
C LYS A 42 28.66 17.51 -24.63
N ARG A 43 27.47 17.01 -24.99
CA ARG A 43 26.28 17.02 -24.13
C ARG A 43 26.49 16.22 -22.85
N SER A 44 27.01 15.00 -22.95
CA SER A 44 27.25 14.13 -21.79
C SER A 44 28.31 14.71 -20.86
N ALA A 45 29.40 15.27 -21.40
CA ALA A 45 30.45 15.92 -20.62
C ALA A 45 29.93 17.13 -19.84
N VAL A 46 29.15 18.00 -20.47
CA VAL A 46 28.53 19.17 -19.80
C VAL A 46 27.54 18.73 -18.73
N HIS A 47 26.69 17.72 -19.01
CA HIS A 47 25.75 17.19 -18.02
C HIS A 47 26.47 16.57 -16.81
N ALA A 48 27.56 15.84 -17.02
CA ALA A 48 28.36 15.26 -15.95
C ALA A 48 28.99 16.33 -15.03
N LYS A 49 29.53 17.41 -15.62
CA LYS A 49 30.05 18.57 -14.88
C LYS A 49 28.97 19.22 -14.03
N LEU A 50 27.81 19.54 -14.61
CA LEU A 50 26.67 20.12 -13.89
C LEU A 50 26.15 19.21 -12.77
N LYS A 51 26.12 17.88 -12.98
CA LYS A 51 25.72 16.93 -11.94
C LYS A 51 26.72 16.91 -10.77
N ARG A 52 28.02 17.02 -11.06
CA ARG A 52 29.09 17.07 -10.05
C ARG A 52 29.02 18.38 -9.25
N GLU A 53 28.86 19.52 -9.91
CA GLU A 53 28.70 20.83 -9.30
C GLU A 53 27.47 20.87 -8.38
N LYS A 54 26.31 20.42 -8.88
CA LYS A 54 25.09 20.30 -8.06
C LYS A 54 25.27 19.39 -6.85
N LYS A 55 26.06 18.31 -6.95
CA LYS A 55 26.35 17.42 -5.81
C LYS A 55 27.24 18.11 -4.77
N ILE A 56 28.23 18.89 -5.20
CA ILE A 56 29.09 19.67 -4.31
C ILE A 56 28.27 20.77 -3.62
N GLU A 57 27.46 21.49 -4.38
CA GLU A 57 26.58 22.55 -3.87
C GLU A 57 25.58 22.01 -2.85
N LYS A 58 24.90 20.90 -3.14
CA LYS A 58 24.00 20.21 -2.18
C LYS A 58 24.72 19.81 -0.89
N ARG A 59 25.97 19.36 -0.97
CA ARG A 59 26.78 19.03 0.22
C ARG A 59 27.16 20.27 1.03
N LYS A 60 27.50 21.38 0.38
CA LYS A 60 27.78 22.66 1.05
C LYS A 60 26.54 23.18 1.77
N GLN A 61 25.40 23.24 1.08
CA GLN A 61 24.11 23.65 1.65
C GLN A 61 23.67 22.75 2.82
N ALA A 62 23.92 21.45 2.76
CA ALA A 62 23.64 20.53 3.87
C ALA A 62 24.50 20.87 5.11
N LYS A 63 25.82 21.05 4.93
CA LYS A 63 26.73 21.43 6.02
C LYS A 63 26.37 22.79 6.64
N GLU A 64 26.01 23.76 5.82
CA GLU A 64 25.57 25.09 6.29
C GLU A 64 24.27 25.00 7.10
N ARG A 65 23.30 24.19 6.64
CA ARG A 65 22.07 23.92 7.39
C ARG A 65 22.36 23.24 8.72
N ASP A 66 23.23 22.22 8.74
CA ASP A 66 23.59 21.52 9.96
C ASP A 66 24.32 22.45 10.96
N ALA A 67 25.19 23.33 10.47
CA ALA A 67 25.85 24.35 11.28
C ALA A 67 24.87 25.39 11.84
N ALA A 68 23.89 25.82 11.04
CA ALA A 68 22.84 26.74 11.48
C ALA A 68 21.95 26.11 12.56
N ILE A 69 21.57 24.83 12.40
CA ILE A 69 20.81 24.08 13.42
C ILE A 69 21.60 24.00 14.73
N LYS A 70 22.90 23.68 14.67
CA LYS A 70 23.76 23.64 15.86
C LYS A 70 23.83 24.98 16.57
N ARG A 71 24.05 26.08 15.83
CA ARG A 71 24.08 27.43 16.41
C ARG A 71 22.77 27.84 17.06
N ALA A 72 21.63 27.52 16.44
CA ALA A 72 20.31 27.81 17.01
C ALA A 72 20.11 27.06 18.34
N LEU A 73 20.48 25.77 18.39
CA LEU A 73 20.44 24.97 19.62
C LEU A 73 21.37 25.53 20.71
N ASP A 74 22.58 25.96 20.35
CA ASP A 74 23.53 26.55 21.31
C ASP A 74 23.04 27.91 21.86
N LEU A 75 22.32 28.69 21.06
CA LEU A 75 21.70 29.97 21.47
C LEU A 75 20.36 29.78 22.21
N GLY A 76 19.80 28.58 22.25
CA GLY A 76 18.46 28.32 22.81
C GLY A 76 17.31 28.84 21.93
N GLU A 77 17.58 29.18 20.66
CA GLU A 77 16.58 29.58 19.67
C GLU A 77 15.97 28.37 18.98
N GLU A 78 14.72 28.49 18.52
CA GLU A 78 14.05 27.41 17.79
C GLU A 78 14.74 27.14 16.44
N PRO A 79 15.16 25.89 16.16
CA PRO A 79 15.83 25.54 14.91
C PRO A 79 14.94 25.79 13.68
N PRO A 80 15.53 26.09 12.51
CA PRO A 80 14.75 26.26 11.29
C PRO A 80 13.98 24.99 10.95
N GLU A 81 12.68 25.15 10.64
CA GLU A 81 11.78 24.04 10.35
C GLU A 81 12.30 23.15 9.21
N LYS A 82 12.30 21.84 9.45
CA LYS A 82 12.71 20.86 8.45
C LYS A 82 11.62 20.73 7.39
N LYS A 83 11.97 20.96 6.12
CA LYS A 83 11.08 20.70 4.98
C LYS A 83 10.74 19.21 4.92
N VAL A 84 9.48 18.87 5.22
CA VAL A 84 8.96 17.50 5.12
C VAL A 84 8.95 17.08 3.64
N PRO A 85 9.49 15.89 3.30
CA PRO A 85 9.44 15.41 1.92
C PRO A 85 8.00 15.15 1.48
N ARG A 86 7.69 15.49 0.22
CA ARG A 86 6.43 15.09 -0.42
C ARG A 86 6.53 13.60 -0.78
N THR A 87 5.90 12.75 0.02
CA THR A 87 5.73 11.31 -0.23
C THR A 87 4.32 11.03 -0.72
N ILE A 88 4.11 9.91 -1.41
CA ILE A 88 2.78 9.51 -1.94
C ILE A 88 1.73 9.48 -0.83
N GLU A 89 2.08 8.99 0.35
CA GLU A 89 1.19 8.97 1.53
C GLU A 89 0.81 10.37 2.02
N ASN A 90 1.76 11.31 2.06
CA ASN A 90 1.50 12.69 2.51
C ASN A 90 0.68 13.49 1.50
N THR A 91 0.74 13.12 0.22
CA THR A 91 -0.03 13.77 -0.85
C THR A 91 -1.23 12.94 -1.30
N ARG A 92 -1.69 11.99 -0.47
CA ARG A 92 -2.89 11.21 -0.77
C ARG A 92 -4.11 12.13 -0.80
N GLU A 93 -4.93 11.99 -1.82
CA GLU A 93 -6.21 12.70 -1.91
C GLU A 93 -7.12 12.24 -0.77
N VAL A 94 -7.82 13.19 -0.15
CA VAL A 94 -8.75 12.89 0.93
C VAL A 94 -9.91 12.10 0.34
N ASP A 95 -10.14 10.92 0.89
CA ASP A 95 -11.18 9.99 0.47
C ASP A 95 -12.28 10.00 1.53
N GLU A 96 -13.52 10.26 1.12
CA GLU A 96 -14.68 10.35 2.02
C GLU A 96 -15.00 9.00 2.69
N THR A 97 -14.59 7.88 2.08
CA THR A 97 -14.83 6.52 2.60
C THR A 97 -13.85 6.10 3.70
N VAL A 98 -12.88 6.94 4.04
CA VAL A 98 -11.94 6.66 5.13
C VAL A 98 -12.68 6.63 6.46
N CYS A 99 -12.71 5.46 7.08
CA CYS A 99 -13.42 5.23 8.34
C CYS A 99 -12.86 6.14 9.45
N ARG A 100 -13.70 7.02 9.98
CA ARG A 100 -13.38 7.85 11.14
C ARG A 100 -13.84 7.14 12.41
N PRO A 101 -13.09 7.23 13.52
CA PRO A 101 -13.44 6.55 14.76
C PRO A 101 -14.72 7.08 15.43
N ASP A 102 -15.18 8.28 15.07
CA ASP A 102 -16.37 8.92 15.65
C ASP A 102 -17.60 8.83 14.72
N ASP A 103 -17.56 7.99 13.68
CA ASP A 103 -18.62 7.88 12.67
C ASP A 103 -19.72 6.92 13.12
N GLU A 104 -20.75 7.46 13.78
CA GLU A 104 -21.88 6.69 14.33
C GLU A 104 -22.65 5.91 13.25
N GLU A 105 -22.76 6.44 12.03
CA GLU A 105 -23.42 5.78 10.90
C GLU A 105 -22.68 4.49 10.49
N LEU A 106 -21.35 4.52 10.52
CA LEU A 106 -20.52 3.36 10.21
C LEU A 106 -20.67 2.24 11.25
N PHE A 107 -20.75 2.57 12.54
CA PHE A 107 -20.98 1.57 13.59
C PHE A 107 -22.39 0.97 13.51
N ALA A 108 -23.41 1.79 13.27
CA ALA A 108 -24.77 1.31 13.07
C ALA A 108 -24.86 0.38 11.85
N GLY A 109 -24.15 0.69 10.76
CA GLY A 109 -24.04 -0.17 9.58
C GLY A 109 -23.41 -1.53 9.89
N ASN A 110 -22.27 -1.55 10.59
CA ASN A 110 -21.59 -2.78 10.98
C ASN A 110 -22.43 -3.66 11.92
N ASP A 111 -23.24 -3.03 12.77
CA ASP A 111 -24.11 -3.72 13.71
C ASP A 111 -25.31 -4.41 13.06
N ALA A 112 -25.79 -3.86 11.94
CA ALA A 112 -26.87 -4.43 11.14
C ALA A 112 -26.37 -5.45 10.08
N ASP A 113 -25.06 -5.50 9.84
CA ASP A 113 -24.42 -6.33 8.82
C ASP A 113 -24.43 -7.83 9.17
N GLU A 114 -24.30 -8.70 8.17
CA GLU A 114 -24.24 -10.15 8.31
C GLU A 114 -23.04 -10.64 9.13
N PHE A 115 -22.02 -9.80 9.29
CA PHE A 115 -20.83 -10.09 10.09
C PHE A 115 -20.94 -9.69 11.56
N SER A 116 -21.99 -8.95 11.96
CA SER A 116 -22.17 -8.40 13.30
C SER A 116 -21.97 -9.44 14.42
N GLN A 117 -22.60 -10.61 14.29
CA GLN A 117 -22.51 -11.70 15.27
C GLN A 117 -21.08 -12.23 15.45
N VAL A 118 -20.31 -12.28 14.36
CA VAL A 118 -18.91 -12.74 14.39
C VAL A 118 -18.00 -11.64 14.96
N LEU A 119 -18.23 -10.38 14.59
CA LEU A 119 -17.46 -9.23 15.05
C LEU A 119 -17.68 -8.96 16.54
N LYS A 120 -18.92 -9.10 17.02
CA LYS A 120 -19.31 -9.02 18.44
C LYS A 120 -18.92 -10.26 19.25
N GLN A 121 -18.32 -11.27 18.61
CA GLN A 121 -17.88 -12.53 19.22
C GLN A 121 -19.02 -13.34 19.87
N GLU A 122 -20.27 -13.13 19.44
CA GLU A 122 -21.43 -13.90 19.91
C GLU A 122 -21.38 -15.34 19.38
N VAL A 123 -20.87 -15.53 18.17
CA VAL A 123 -20.69 -16.83 17.52
C VAL A 123 -19.21 -17.08 17.27
N THR A 124 -18.70 -18.22 17.75
CA THR A 124 -17.33 -18.64 17.45
C THR A 124 -17.22 -19.05 15.99
N PRO A 125 -16.36 -18.40 15.17
CA PRO A 125 -16.26 -18.73 13.76
C PRO A 125 -15.67 -20.12 13.60
N LYS A 126 -16.29 -20.92 12.74
CA LYS A 126 -15.90 -22.27 12.36
C LYS A 126 -15.63 -22.28 10.87
N ILE A 127 -14.38 -22.49 10.50
CA ILE A 127 -13.92 -22.24 9.12
C ILE A 127 -13.54 -23.55 8.46
N LEU A 128 -14.15 -23.83 7.29
CA LEU A 128 -13.78 -24.97 6.46
C LEU A 128 -12.75 -24.54 5.43
N ILE A 129 -11.52 -25.05 5.52
CA ILE A 129 -10.48 -24.80 4.52
C ILE A 129 -10.41 -25.99 3.55
N THR A 130 -10.41 -25.68 2.26
CA THR A 130 -10.24 -26.67 1.19
C THR A 130 -9.28 -26.16 0.12
N THR A 131 -8.76 -27.05 -0.72
CA THR A 131 -7.98 -26.67 -1.92
C THR A 131 -8.87 -26.59 -3.15
N ASN A 132 -8.30 -26.21 -4.30
CA ASN A 132 -8.85 -26.54 -5.60
C ASN A 132 -8.84 -28.07 -5.88
N ARG A 133 -9.52 -28.51 -6.95
CA ARG A 133 -9.67 -29.94 -7.31
C ARG A 133 -8.32 -30.60 -7.64
N PHE A 134 -7.50 -29.90 -8.42
CA PHE A 134 -6.15 -30.32 -8.77
C PHE A 134 -5.16 -29.39 -8.09
N ASN A 135 -4.69 -29.81 -6.91
CA ASN A 135 -3.69 -29.07 -6.14
C ASN A 135 -2.29 -29.66 -6.33
N SER A 136 -1.27 -28.84 -6.08
CA SER A 136 0.08 -29.32 -5.85
C SER A 136 0.33 -29.56 -4.37
N THR A 137 1.48 -30.14 -4.03
CA THR A 137 1.96 -30.30 -2.65
C THR A 137 2.02 -28.98 -1.86
N ARG A 138 2.25 -27.86 -2.56
CA ARG A 138 2.40 -26.55 -1.92
C ARG A 138 1.07 -25.94 -1.43
N GLY A 139 -0.06 -26.29 -2.06
CA GLY A 139 -1.40 -25.88 -1.61
C GLY A 139 -1.74 -26.36 -0.20
N PRO A 140 -1.72 -27.68 0.07
CA PRO A 140 -1.90 -28.22 1.41
C PRO A 140 -0.84 -27.73 2.42
N ALA A 141 0.41 -27.53 1.99
CA ALA A 141 1.45 -26.97 2.86
C ALA A 141 1.09 -25.54 3.32
N PHE A 142 0.58 -24.70 2.41
CA PHE A 142 0.07 -23.37 2.77
C PHE A 142 -1.13 -23.45 3.73
N ILE A 143 -2.03 -24.41 3.51
CA ILE A 143 -3.18 -24.62 4.42
C ILE A 143 -2.72 -25.00 5.82
N GLN A 144 -1.68 -25.85 5.96
CA GLN A 144 -1.13 -26.19 7.27
C GLN A 144 -0.64 -24.95 8.04
N GLU A 145 -0.07 -23.97 7.33
CA GLU A 145 0.31 -22.69 7.93
C GLU A 145 -0.94 -21.87 8.30
N LEU A 146 -1.96 -21.82 7.45
CA LEU A 146 -3.22 -21.14 7.76
C LEU A 146 -3.93 -21.74 8.99
N LEU A 147 -3.92 -23.07 9.15
CA LEU A 147 -4.47 -23.75 10.33
C LEU A 147 -3.76 -23.36 11.63
N SER A 148 -2.47 -22.97 11.56
CA SER A 148 -1.73 -22.52 12.74
C SER A 148 -2.03 -21.07 13.13
N VAL A 149 -2.57 -20.28 12.20
CA VAL A 149 -2.88 -18.87 12.39
C VAL A 149 -4.35 -18.66 12.75
N ILE A 150 -5.24 -19.41 12.09
CA ILE A 150 -6.69 -19.22 12.22
C ILE A 150 -7.25 -20.23 13.23
N PRO A 151 -7.84 -19.76 14.35
CA PRO A 151 -8.47 -20.65 15.32
C PRO A 151 -9.70 -21.33 14.73
N ASN A 152 -10.04 -22.53 15.22
CA ASN A 152 -11.23 -23.30 14.81
C ASN A 152 -11.35 -23.53 13.29
N ALA A 153 -10.21 -23.52 12.58
CA ALA A 153 -10.14 -23.87 11.19
C ALA A 153 -10.00 -25.39 11.01
N HIS A 154 -10.75 -25.95 10.08
CA HIS A 154 -10.75 -27.37 9.76
C HIS A 154 -10.39 -27.58 8.29
N TYR A 155 -9.30 -28.29 8.04
CA TYR A 155 -8.93 -28.66 6.68
C TYR A 155 -9.61 -29.95 6.25
N HIS A 156 -10.33 -29.89 5.12
CA HIS A 156 -10.83 -31.07 4.44
C HIS A 156 -10.27 -31.15 3.02
N LYS A 157 -9.75 -32.33 2.67
CA LYS A 157 -9.27 -32.60 1.32
C LYS A 157 -10.45 -32.59 0.35
N ARG A 158 -10.39 -31.75 -0.68
CA ARG A 158 -11.48 -31.57 -1.65
C ARG A 158 -11.81 -32.82 -2.46
N GLY A 159 -10.80 -33.63 -2.84
CA GLY A 159 -11.02 -34.78 -3.72
C GLY A 159 -11.66 -34.38 -5.06
N THR A 160 -12.74 -35.08 -5.44
CA THR A 160 -13.50 -34.83 -6.68
C THR A 160 -14.73 -33.95 -6.49
N TYR A 161 -15.00 -33.47 -5.27
CA TYR A 161 -16.21 -32.70 -4.97
C TYR A 161 -16.21 -31.32 -5.64
N GLU A 162 -17.36 -30.97 -6.19
CA GLU A 162 -17.65 -29.64 -6.72
C GLU A 162 -17.86 -28.64 -5.57
N LEU A 163 -17.59 -27.36 -5.84
CA LEU A 163 -17.67 -26.33 -4.81
C LEU A 163 -19.08 -26.21 -4.22
N LYS A 164 -20.13 -26.37 -5.04
CA LYS A 164 -21.52 -26.36 -4.58
C LYS A 164 -21.79 -27.40 -3.50
N LYS A 165 -21.34 -28.65 -3.71
CA LYS A 165 -21.47 -29.73 -2.72
C LYS A 165 -20.67 -29.47 -1.45
N ILE A 166 -19.51 -28.81 -1.56
CA ILE A 166 -18.70 -28.42 -0.40
C ILE A 166 -19.43 -27.33 0.41
N VAL A 167 -20.05 -26.37 -0.26
CA VAL A 167 -20.86 -25.33 0.38
C VAL A 167 -22.09 -25.94 1.07
N GLU A 168 -22.81 -26.84 0.40
CA GLU A 168 -23.94 -27.57 1.01
C GLU A 168 -23.50 -28.36 2.24
N TYR A 169 -22.37 -29.08 2.15
CA TYR A 169 -21.78 -29.79 3.28
C TYR A 169 -21.42 -28.85 4.44
N ALA A 170 -20.86 -27.69 4.11
CA ALA A 170 -20.46 -26.69 5.10
C ALA A 170 -21.68 -26.08 5.81
N LYS A 171 -22.75 -25.78 5.06
CA LYS A 171 -24.04 -25.34 5.62
C LYS A 171 -24.62 -26.39 6.56
N ASN A 172 -24.63 -27.67 6.16
CA ASN A 172 -25.16 -28.78 6.97
C ASN A 172 -24.35 -29.09 8.25
N LYS A 173 -23.13 -28.55 8.37
CA LYS A 173 -22.23 -28.75 9.52
C LYS A 173 -21.99 -27.47 10.31
N ASP A 174 -22.81 -26.45 10.08
CA ASP A 174 -22.78 -25.17 10.76
C ASP A 174 -21.41 -24.49 10.68
N PHE A 175 -20.76 -24.57 9.52
CA PHE A 175 -19.58 -23.76 9.24
C PHE A 175 -20.00 -22.33 8.89
N THR A 176 -19.35 -21.36 9.53
CA THR A 176 -19.61 -19.93 9.32
C THR A 176 -18.95 -19.41 8.04
N SER A 177 -17.83 -20.02 7.63
CA SER A 177 -17.14 -19.62 6.40
C SER A 177 -16.42 -20.79 5.74
N VAL A 178 -16.32 -20.73 4.41
CA VAL A 178 -15.54 -21.65 3.58
C VAL A 178 -14.40 -20.88 2.93
N MET A 179 -13.19 -21.39 3.10
CA MET A 179 -11.99 -20.86 2.48
C MET A 179 -11.45 -21.85 1.45
N VAL A 180 -11.26 -21.40 0.22
CA VAL A 180 -10.70 -22.21 -0.87
C VAL A 180 -9.36 -21.64 -1.29
N VAL A 181 -8.30 -22.43 -1.11
CA VAL A 181 -6.97 -22.12 -1.63
C VAL A 181 -6.89 -22.58 -3.09
N HIS A 182 -6.73 -21.62 -3.99
CA HIS A 182 -6.51 -21.89 -5.41
C HIS A 182 -5.01 -21.96 -5.71
N SER A 183 -4.59 -23.03 -6.38
CA SER A 183 -3.22 -23.18 -6.87
C SER A 183 -3.18 -23.25 -8.39
N ASN A 184 -2.32 -22.44 -9.00
CA ASN A 184 -2.03 -22.47 -10.42
C ASN A 184 -0.54 -22.76 -10.64
N ARG A 185 -0.18 -23.54 -11.66
CA ARG A 185 1.23 -23.91 -11.96
C ARG A 185 2.02 -24.41 -10.73
N ARG A 186 1.35 -25.18 -9.87
CA ARG A 186 1.88 -25.75 -8.60
C ARG A 186 2.14 -24.74 -7.48
N GLU A 187 1.70 -23.50 -7.62
CA GLU A 187 1.86 -22.41 -6.67
C GLU A 187 0.49 -21.85 -6.23
N PRO A 188 0.25 -21.59 -4.93
CA PRO A 188 -0.96 -20.89 -4.48
C PRO A 188 -0.97 -19.45 -5.03
N ASP A 189 -2.05 -19.07 -5.72
CA ASP A 189 -2.18 -17.78 -6.42
C ASP A 189 -3.45 -17.02 -6.00
N ALA A 190 -4.45 -17.70 -5.45
CA ALA A 190 -5.64 -17.01 -4.96
C ALA A 190 -6.26 -17.68 -3.73
N LEU A 191 -6.94 -16.87 -2.94
CA LEU A 191 -7.72 -17.26 -1.78
C LEU A 191 -9.16 -16.79 -1.98
N LEU A 192 -10.11 -17.72 -1.95
CA LEU A 192 -11.53 -17.43 -2.01
C LEU A 192 -12.12 -17.65 -0.62
N ILE A 193 -12.76 -16.65 -0.05
CA ILE A 193 -13.46 -16.73 1.24
C ILE A 193 -14.94 -16.51 0.98
N ILE A 194 -15.77 -17.46 1.41
CA ILE A 194 -17.22 -17.43 1.27
C ILE A 194 -17.81 -17.46 2.66
N ASN A 195 -18.60 -16.45 3.01
CA ASN A 195 -19.36 -16.44 4.25
C ASN A 195 -20.68 -17.17 4.06
N LEU A 196 -21.01 -18.04 5.01
CA LEU A 196 -22.21 -18.87 4.98
C LEU A 196 -23.18 -18.44 6.09
N PRO A 197 -24.50 -18.70 5.94
CA PRO A 197 -25.14 -19.42 4.84
C PRO A 197 -25.25 -18.63 3.53
N ASP A 198 -25.59 -17.35 3.57
CA ASP A 198 -25.82 -16.53 2.38
C ASP A 198 -25.05 -15.20 2.45
N GLY A 199 -23.78 -15.28 2.85
CA GLY A 199 -22.89 -14.13 2.97
C GLY A 199 -22.11 -13.83 1.70
N PRO A 200 -21.37 -12.71 1.68
CA PRO A 200 -20.59 -12.30 0.53
C PRO A 200 -19.39 -13.22 0.28
N THR A 201 -18.83 -13.09 -0.93
CA THR A 201 -17.64 -13.82 -1.35
C THR A 201 -16.50 -12.85 -1.64
N ALA A 202 -15.38 -13.03 -0.94
CA ALA A 202 -14.17 -12.26 -1.16
C ALA A 202 -13.14 -13.09 -1.93
N HIS A 203 -12.60 -12.53 -3.01
CA HIS A 203 -11.56 -13.15 -3.82
C HIS A 203 -10.26 -12.35 -3.71
N PHE A 204 -9.25 -12.95 -3.11
CA PHE A 204 -7.93 -12.36 -2.93
C PHE A 204 -6.93 -13.00 -3.89
N LYS A 205 -6.18 -12.16 -4.61
CA LYS A 205 -5.01 -12.61 -5.37
C LYS A 205 -3.78 -12.60 -4.46
N LEU A 206 -3.14 -13.75 -4.34
CA LEU A 206 -1.90 -13.93 -3.61
C LEU A 206 -0.72 -13.62 -4.54
N SER A 207 0.15 -12.70 -4.14
CA SER A 207 1.36 -12.37 -4.89
C SER A 207 2.58 -12.54 -4.00
N LYS A 208 3.64 -13.17 -4.53
CA LYS A 208 4.91 -13.40 -3.83
C LYS A 208 4.77 -14.16 -2.52
N LEU A 209 4.04 -15.29 -2.54
CA LEU A 209 3.88 -16.15 -1.38
C LEU A 209 5.21 -16.85 -1.02
N VAL A 210 5.68 -16.64 0.20
CA VAL A 210 6.83 -17.34 0.79
C VAL A 210 6.32 -18.13 2.00
N LEU A 211 6.47 -19.46 1.97
CA LEU A 211 6.08 -20.32 3.09
C LEU A 211 7.12 -20.26 4.19
N ARG A 212 6.73 -20.58 5.43
CA ARG A 212 7.63 -20.60 6.59
C ARG A 212 8.87 -21.43 6.37
N LYS A 213 8.76 -22.56 5.66
CA LYS A 213 9.88 -23.45 5.30
C LYS A 213 10.87 -22.82 4.32
N ASP A 214 10.43 -21.86 3.52
CA ASP A 214 11.22 -21.22 2.45
C ASP A 214 11.88 -19.92 2.94
N ILE A 215 11.51 -19.41 4.12
CA ILE A 215 12.15 -18.25 4.73
C ILE A 215 13.57 -18.64 5.11
N LYS A 216 14.56 -17.94 4.55
CA LYS A 216 15.96 -18.05 4.95
C LYS A 216 16.14 -17.44 6.33
N VAL A 217 15.90 -18.23 7.37
CA VAL A 217 16.14 -17.82 8.74
C VAL A 217 17.63 -18.00 9.04
N HIS A 218 18.37 -16.90 9.23
CA HIS A 218 19.76 -16.94 9.72
C HIS A 218 19.87 -17.33 11.20
N SER A 219 18.75 -17.51 11.91
CA SER A 219 18.68 -17.88 13.32
C SER A 219 18.00 -19.24 13.53
N LEU A 220 18.80 -20.30 13.48
CA LEU A 220 18.53 -21.54 14.21
C LEU A 220 18.39 -21.22 15.70
N ALA A 221 17.15 -21.12 16.23
CA ALA A 221 16.94 -21.11 17.68
C ALA A 221 15.63 -21.75 18.16
N LEU A 222 14.55 -21.81 17.36
CA LEU A 222 13.26 -22.28 17.90
C LEU A 222 12.85 -23.71 17.53
N GLU A 223 13.51 -24.38 16.58
CA GLU A 223 13.12 -25.76 16.23
C GLU A 223 13.66 -26.84 17.18
N LYS A 224 14.56 -26.48 18.11
CA LYS A 224 15.08 -27.40 19.14
C LYS A 224 14.27 -27.42 20.45
N CYS A 225 13.41 -26.44 20.71
CA CYS A 225 12.65 -26.40 21.97
C CYS A 225 11.37 -27.26 21.95
N MET A 226 10.69 -27.40 20.81
CA MET A 226 9.40 -28.12 20.77
C MET A 226 9.51 -29.64 20.53
N LYS A 227 10.72 -30.20 20.41
CA LYS A 227 10.92 -31.65 20.27
C LYS A 227 11.30 -32.35 21.57
N ASN A 228 11.46 -31.60 22.68
CA ASN A 228 11.84 -32.12 24.00
C ASN A 228 10.88 -31.65 25.11
N SER A 229 9.56 -31.69 24.88
CA SER A 229 8.55 -31.63 25.95
C SER A 229 7.40 -32.57 25.63
#